data_AF-A0A7K2TBT3-F1
#
_entry.id   AF-A0A7K2TBT3-F1
#
_cell.length_a   1.000
_cell.length_b   1.000
_cell.length_c   1.000
_cell.angle_alpha   90.00
_cell.angle_beta   90.00
_cell.angle_gamma   90.00
#
_symmetry.space_group_name_H-M   'P 1'
#
loop_
_entity.id
_entity.type
_entity.pdbx_description
1 polymer ?
#
loop_
_entity_poly.entity_id
_entity_poly.type
_entity_poly.pdbx_seq_one_letter_code
_entity_poly.pdbx_strand_id
1 'polypeptide(L)'
;MTADRPAAREADWNGDWSALTREIVFDRIWSRTGLTTRERRLVTIALLTASGADSAAAFHLRAGIRDGIPADDLYELAVHTAVYAGWATGGRGIALLRSAVEETAAEEDTARKPATSEEPAR
;
A
#
# COMPACT_ATOMS: atom_id res chain seq x y z
N MET A 1 -13.59 -38.80 -23.95
CA MET A 1 -14.59 -38.05 -23.17
C MET A 1 -13.95 -36.75 -22.67
N THR A 2 -13.66 -35.85 -23.61
CA THR A 2 -13.21 -34.49 -23.32
C THR A 2 -14.46 -33.70 -22.94
N ALA A 3 -14.63 -33.44 -21.64
CA ALA A 3 -15.67 -32.52 -21.20
C ALA A 3 -15.42 -31.18 -21.88
N ASP A 4 -16.40 -30.78 -22.67
CA ASP A 4 -16.51 -29.47 -23.30
C ASP A 4 -16.47 -28.45 -22.16
N ARG A 5 -15.32 -27.77 -22.00
CA ARG A 5 -15.18 -26.71 -21.01
C ARG A 5 -16.07 -25.58 -21.54
N PRO A 6 -17.20 -25.24 -20.90
CA PRO A 6 -18.04 -24.17 -21.40
C PRO A 6 -17.13 -22.96 -21.55
N ALA A 7 -17.08 -22.39 -22.76
CA ALA A 7 -16.31 -21.20 -23.07
C ALA A 7 -16.57 -20.22 -21.94
N ALA A 8 -15.56 -20.01 -21.10
CA ALA A 8 -15.68 -19.21 -19.90
C ALA A 8 -16.31 -17.90 -20.36
N ARG A 9 -17.50 -17.57 -19.82
CA ARG A 9 -18.13 -16.27 -20.02
C ARG A 9 -17.02 -15.24 -19.95
N GLU A 10 -17.03 -14.26 -20.85
CA GLU A 10 -16.19 -13.06 -20.80
C GLU A 10 -16.28 -12.44 -19.40
N ALA A 11 -15.52 -13.00 -18.46
CA ALA A 11 -15.67 -12.69 -17.07
C ALA A 11 -14.91 -11.39 -16.88
N ASP A 12 -15.53 -10.46 -16.18
CA ASP A 12 -14.82 -9.29 -15.68
C ASP A 12 -13.90 -9.75 -14.55
N TRP A 13 -12.72 -10.27 -14.90
CA TRP A 13 -11.76 -10.81 -13.93
C TRP A 13 -11.31 -9.72 -12.96
N ASN A 14 -11.25 -8.48 -13.44
CA ASN A 14 -10.91 -7.32 -12.61
C ASN A 14 -12.03 -7.03 -11.60
N GLY A 15 -13.28 -7.08 -12.04
CA GLY A 15 -14.45 -6.93 -11.18
C GLY A 15 -14.56 -8.01 -10.11
N ASP A 16 -14.41 -9.27 -10.50
CA ASP A 16 -14.43 -10.42 -9.58
C ASP A 16 -13.28 -10.35 -8.57
N TRP A 17 -12.06 -10.09 -9.02
CA TRP A 17 -10.90 -9.92 -8.13
C TRP A 17 -11.07 -8.75 -7.16
N SER A 18 -11.65 -7.65 -7.62
CA SER A 18 -11.93 -6.48 -6.77
C SER A 18 -13.00 -6.78 -5.73
N ALA A 19 -14.03 -7.55 -6.09
CA ALA A 19 -15.06 -8.00 -5.16
C ALA A 19 -14.48 -8.92 -4.08
N LEU A 20 -13.68 -9.91 -4.48
CA LEU A 20 -12.98 -10.81 -3.55
C LEU A 20 -12.03 -10.05 -2.63
N THR A 21 -11.30 -9.07 -3.15
CA THR A 21 -10.42 -8.22 -2.35
C THR A 21 -11.22 -7.45 -1.30
N ARG A 22 -12.34 -6.84 -1.69
CA ARG A 22 -13.21 -6.12 -0.74
C ARG A 22 -13.72 -7.03 0.36
N GLU A 23 -14.33 -8.15 -0.02
CA GLU A 23 -14.93 -9.08 0.92
C GLU A 23 -13.88 -9.69 1.85
N ILE A 24 -12.81 -10.27 1.30
CA ILE A 24 -11.85 -11.04 2.09
C ILE A 24 -10.93 -10.10 2.86
N VAL A 25 -10.32 -9.11 2.20
CA VAL A 25 -9.29 -8.28 2.83
C VAL A 25 -9.95 -7.29 3.77
N PHE A 26 -10.87 -6.46 3.27
CA PHE A 26 -11.40 -5.34 4.04
C PHE A 26 -12.54 -5.75 4.97
N ASP A 27 -13.57 -6.42 4.45
CA ASP A 27 -14.77 -6.72 5.24
C ASP A 27 -14.52 -7.84 6.27
N ARG A 28 -13.60 -8.78 5.99
CA ARG A 28 -13.35 -9.92 6.88
C ARG A 28 -12.07 -9.85 7.70
N ILE A 29 -10.94 -9.45 7.13
CA ILE A 29 -9.65 -9.51 7.84
C ILE A 29 -9.29 -8.18 8.51
N TRP A 30 -9.37 -7.07 7.80
CA TRP A 30 -9.02 -5.75 8.33
C TRP A 30 -10.07 -5.19 9.30
N SER A 31 -11.33 -5.63 9.21
CA SER A 31 -12.42 -5.25 10.13
C SER A 31 -12.34 -5.89 11.53
N ARG A 32 -11.46 -6.89 11.74
CA ARG A 32 -11.36 -7.61 13.02
C ARG A 32 -10.78 -6.73 14.12
N THR A 33 -11.35 -6.82 15.32
CA THR A 33 -11.02 -5.97 16.48
C THR A 33 -9.73 -6.29 17.22
N GLY A 34 -9.04 -7.40 16.89
CA GLY A 34 -7.86 -7.84 17.66
C GLY A 34 -6.58 -7.04 17.43
N LEU A 35 -6.40 -6.46 16.24
CA LEU A 35 -5.29 -5.55 15.93
C LEU A 35 -5.90 -4.28 15.32
N THR A 36 -5.38 -3.14 15.75
CA THR A 36 -5.69 -1.84 15.17
C THR A 36 -5.26 -1.76 13.71
N THR A 37 -5.84 -0.85 12.94
CA THR A 37 -5.45 -0.57 11.56
C THR A 37 -3.96 -0.25 11.45
N ARG A 38 -3.42 0.50 12.42
CA ARG A 38 -2.01 0.83 12.51
C ARG A 38 -1.15 -0.42 12.67
N GLU A 39 -1.44 -1.28 13.65
CA GLU A 39 -0.68 -2.51 13.88
C GLU A 39 -0.71 -3.45 12.67
N ARG A 40 -1.89 -3.64 12.07
CA ARG A 40 -2.03 -4.43 10.84
C ARG A 40 -1.15 -3.89 9.73
N ARG A 41 -1.14 -2.58 9.55
CA ARG A 41 -0.35 -1.93 8.52
C ARG A 41 1.15 -2.12 8.73
N LEU A 42 1.65 -1.96 9.96
CA LEU A 42 3.05 -2.21 10.27
C LEU A 42 3.45 -3.65 9.94
N VAL A 43 2.63 -4.63 10.33
CA VAL A 43 2.88 -6.04 9.99
C VAL A 43 2.85 -6.28 8.48
N THR A 44 1.86 -5.73 7.78
CA THR A 44 1.76 -5.86 6.31
C THR A 44 2.98 -5.26 5.61
N ILE A 45 3.44 -4.07 5.99
CA ILE A 45 4.62 -3.44 5.41
C ILE A 45 5.85 -4.32 5.63
N ALA A 46 6.09 -4.78 6.87
CA ALA A 46 7.24 -5.64 7.17
C ALA A 46 7.24 -6.93 6.35
N LEU A 47 6.09 -7.60 6.23
CA LEU A 47 5.95 -8.83 5.45
C LEU A 47 6.18 -8.60 3.95
N LEU A 48 5.63 -7.52 3.38
CA LEU A 48 5.80 -7.20 1.96
C LEU A 48 7.24 -6.80 1.64
N THR A 49 7.88 -6.02 2.52
CA THR A 49 9.31 -5.71 2.40
C THR A 49 10.15 -6.98 2.49
N ALA A 50 9.87 -7.87 3.45
CA ALA A 50 10.57 -9.13 3.60
C ALA A 50 10.39 -10.08 2.40
N SER A 51 9.21 -10.09 1.78
CA SER A 51 8.93 -10.92 0.60
C SER A 51 9.42 -10.30 -0.72
N GLY A 52 9.95 -9.08 -0.71
CA GLY A 52 10.37 -8.36 -1.92
C GLY A 52 9.21 -7.86 -2.79
N ALA A 53 8.01 -7.71 -2.22
CA ALA A 53 6.82 -7.20 -2.91
C ALA A 53 6.81 -5.67 -2.90
N ASP A 54 7.81 -5.06 -3.54
CA ASP A 54 8.15 -3.64 -3.37
C ASP A 54 7.02 -2.68 -3.77
N SER A 55 6.27 -2.98 -4.83
CA SER A 55 5.13 -2.15 -5.27
C SER A 55 4.02 -2.12 -4.23
N ALA A 56 3.71 -3.26 -3.62
CA ALA A 56 2.71 -3.37 -2.56
C ALA A 56 3.23 -2.74 -1.26
N ALA A 57 4.51 -2.93 -0.92
CA ALA A 57 5.13 -2.29 0.23
C ALA A 57 5.07 -0.76 0.11
N ALA A 58 5.44 -0.20 -1.04
CA ALA A 58 5.36 1.23 -1.32
C ALA A 58 3.92 1.77 -1.22
N PHE A 59 2.94 1.03 -1.74
CA PHE A 59 1.52 1.38 -1.58
C PHE A 59 1.11 1.48 -0.11
N HIS A 60 1.47 0.49 0.71
CA HIS A 60 1.14 0.48 2.14
C HIS A 60 1.91 1.52 2.96
N LEU A 61 3.15 1.85 2.58
CA LEU A 61 3.92 2.93 3.19
C LEU A 61 3.22 4.28 2.98
N ARG A 62 2.87 4.63 1.73
CA ARG A 62 2.12 5.86 1.42
C ARG A 62 0.78 5.91 2.14
N ALA A 63 0.04 4.81 2.13
CA ALA A 63 -1.22 4.73 2.87
C ALA A 63 -0.99 4.94 4.37
N GLY A 64 0.06 4.34 4.95
CA GLY A 64 0.41 4.51 6.36
C GLY A 64 0.69 5.96 6.74
N ILE A 65 1.47 6.66 5.91
CA ILE A 65 1.77 8.08 6.09
C ILE A 65 0.49 8.92 6.05
N ARG A 66 -0.38 8.70 5.06
CA ARG A 66 -1.67 9.39 4.95
C ARG A 66 -2.61 9.14 6.14
N ASP A 67 -2.55 7.94 6.72
CA ASP A 67 -3.30 7.58 7.93
C ASP A 67 -2.63 8.10 9.22
N GLY A 68 -1.55 8.87 9.11
CA GLY A 68 -0.88 9.54 10.22
C GLY A 68 0.15 8.68 10.96
N ILE A 69 0.64 7.59 10.37
CA ILE A 69 1.79 6.87 10.92
C ILE A 69 3.06 7.73 10.69
N PRO A 70 3.78 8.14 11.75
CA PRO A 70 5.04 8.85 11.62
C PRO A 70 6.06 8.10 10.77
N ALA A 71 6.78 8.82 9.92
CA ALA A 71 7.86 8.25 9.11
C ALA A 71 8.95 7.58 9.98
N ASP A 72 9.23 8.14 11.16
CA ASP A 72 10.18 7.56 12.12
C ASP A 72 9.77 6.17 12.61
N ASP A 73 8.48 5.93 12.84
CA ASP A 73 7.98 4.61 13.23
C ASP A 73 8.12 3.59 12.09
N LEU A 74 7.94 4.03 10.84
CA LEU A 74 8.15 3.20 9.66
C LEU A 74 9.64 2.92 9.41
N TYR A 75 10.50 3.87 9.76
CA TYR A 75 11.95 3.67 9.73
C TYR A 75 12.37 2.61 10.76
N GLU A 76 11.90 2.72 12.00
CA GLU A 76 12.16 1.71 13.05
C GLU A 76 11.63 0.32 12.65
N LEU A 77 10.48 0.26 11.98
CA LEU A 77 9.96 -0.98 11.40
C LEU A 77 10.93 -1.59 10.37
N ALA A 78 11.50 -0.77 9.49
CA ALA A 78 12.47 -1.24 8.48
C ALA A 78 13.78 -1.71 9.13
N VAL A 79 14.26 -1.01 10.16
CA VAL A 79 15.42 -1.41 10.97
C VAL A 79 15.15 -2.75 11.66
N HIS A 80 13.97 -2.92 12.27
CA HIS A 80 13.60 -4.19 12.91
C HIS A 80 13.51 -5.33 11.89
N THR A 81 12.91 -5.06 10.73
CA THR A 81 12.82 -6.02 9.62
C THR A 81 14.21 -6.43 9.14
N ALA A 82 15.21 -5.53 9.17
CA ALA A 82 16.59 -5.84 8.80
C ALA A 82 17.21 -6.97 9.64
N VAL A 83 16.87 -7.05 10.93
CA VAL A 83 17.39 -8.07 11.85
C VAL A 83 16.84 -9.46 11.51
N TYR A 84 15.58 -9.55 11.10
CA TYR A 84 14.90 -10.83 10.87
C TYR A 84 14.87 -11.27 9.40
N ALA A 85 14.88 -10.33 8.46
CA ALA A 85 14.79 -10.59 7.02
C ALA A 85 16.08 -10.20 6.26
N GLY A 86 17.14 -9.83 6.99
CA GLY A 86 18.46 -9.48 6.46
C GLY A 86 18.68 -8.00 6.23
N TRP A 87 19.93 -7.56 6.41
CA TRP A 87 20.30 -6.14 6.36
C TRP A 87 19.97 -5.47 5.01
N ALA A 88 20.18 -6.17 3.90
CA ALA A 88 19.84 -5.68 2.56
C ALA A 88 18.33 -5.44 2.39
N THR A 89 17.49 -6.28 3.02
CA THR A 89 16.03 -6.11 3.03
C THR A 89 15.62 -4.87 3.82
N GLY A 90 16.23 -4.65 5.00
CA GLY A 90 16.01 -3.42 5.76
C GLY A 90 16.42 -2.17 5.00
N GLY A 91 17.60 -2.18 4.37
CA GLY A 91 18.08 -1.10 3.51
C GLY A 91 17.14 -0.80 2.34
N ARG A 92 16.60 -1.84 1.69
CA ARG A 92 15.56 -1.71 0.66
C ARG A 92 14.28 -1.08 1.22
N GLY A 93 13.83 -1.51 2.40
CA GLY A 93 12.67 -0.93 3.09
C GLY A 93 12.85 0.56 3.38
N ILE A 94 14.03 0.98 3.84
CA ILE A 94 14.36 2.40 4.08
C ILE A 94 14.33 3.21 2.77
N ALA A 95 14.82 2.65 1.67
CA ALA A 95 14.76 3.32 0.37
C ALA A 95 13.30 3.51 -0.10
N LEU A 96 12.46 2.48 0.04
CA LEU A 96 11.03 2.58 -0.28
C LEU A 96 10.30 3.60 0.61
N LEU A 97 10.62 3.65 1.90
CA LEU A 97 10.06 4.64 2.82
C LEU A 97 10.42 6.06 2.39
N ARG A 98 11.68 6.32 2.00
CA ARG A 98 12.11 7.63 1.52
C ARG A 98 11.28 8.09 0.32
N SER A 99 11.14 7.22 -0.69
CA SER A 99 10.32 7.53 -1.87
C SER A 99 8.86 7.77 -1.50
N ALA A 100 8.30 6.97 -0.58
CA ALA A 100 6.93 7.17 -0.13
C ALA A 100 6.72 8.52 0.56
N VAL A 101 7.67 8.97 1.40
CA VAL A 101 7.63 10.29 2.05
C VAL A 101 7.67 11.41 1.00
N GLU A 102 8.61 11.34 0.05
CA GLU A 102 8.75 12.33 -1.02
C GLU A 102 7.48 12.43 -1.88
N GLU A 103 6.91 11.28 -2.27
CA GLU A 103 5.68 11.22 -3.06
C GLU A 103 4.49 11.81 -2.30
N THR A 104 4.30 11.45 -1.03
CA THR A 104 3.19 12.00 -0.22
C THR A 104 3.32 13.50 0.01
N ALA A 105 4.54 14.02 0.21
CA ALA A 105 4.76 15.46 0.36
C ALA A 105 4.46 16.22 -0.95
N ALA A 106 4.80 15.63 -2.11
CA ALA A 106 4.47 16.21 -3.41
C ALA A 106 2.97 16.21 -3.72
N GLU A 107 2.25 15.15 -3.33
CA GLU A 107 0.78 15.07 -3.40
C GLU A 107 0.13 16.19 -2.58
N GLU A 108 0.61 16.41 -1.34
CA GLU A 108 0.11 17.47 -0.45
C GLU A 108 0.39 18.88 -0.99
N ASP A 109 1.58 19.14 -1.54
CA ASP A 109 1.90 20.45 -2.12
C ASP A 109 1.05 20.75 -3.37
N THR A 110 0.78 19.72 -4.18
CA THR A 110 -0.11 19.80 -5.34
C THR A 110 -1.55 20.08 -4.92
N ALA A 111 -2.05 19.40 -3.88
CA ALA A 111 -3.39 19.63 -3.36
C ALA A 111 -3.56 21.03 -2.72
N ARG A 112 -2.48 21.61 -2.19
CA ARG A 112 -2.47 22.94 -1.54
C ARG A 112 -2.42 24.10 -2.54
N LYS A 113 -1.83 23.92 -3.72
CA LYS A 113 -1.86 24.95 -4.78
C LYS A 113 -3.22 24.92 -5.49
N PRO A 114 -4.08 25.94 -5.33
CA PRO A 114 -5.32 25.99 -6.11
C PRO A 114 -4.97 26.08 -7.60
N ALA A 115 -5.74 25.40 -8.45
CA ALA A 115 -5.70 25.61 -9.89
C ALA A 115 -5.85 27.11 -10.14
N THR A 116 -4.78 27.76 -10.60
CA THR A 116 -4.78 29.17 -10.95
C THR A 116 -5.97 29.45 -11.84
N SER A 117 -6.84 30.32 -11.33
CA SER A 117 -7.94 30.97 -12.04
C SER A 117 -7.57 31.24 -13.50
N GLU A 118 -8.27 30.60 -14.43
CA GLU A 118 -8.41 31.14 -15.78
C GLU A 118 -8.99 32.55 -15.64
N GLU A 119 -8.15 33.55 -15.86
CA GLU A 119 -8.57 34.95 -15.95
C GLU A 119 -9.32 35.14 -17.27
N PRO A 120 -10.57 35.62 -17.29
CA PRO A 120 -11.29 35.81 -18.54
C PRO A 120 -10.66 36.99 -19.29
N ALA A 121 -10.20 36.71 -20.51
CA ALA A 121 -9.63 37.69 -21.42
C ALA A 121 -10.55 38.90 -21.59
N ARG A 122 -9.99 40.10 -21.40
CA ARG A 122 -10.56 41.37 -21.86
C ARG A 122 -10.01 41.72 -23.23
#